data_AF-A0A6C0KB11-F1
#
_entry.id   AF-A0A6C0KB11-F1
#
_cell.length_a   1.000
_cell.length_b   1.000
_cell.length_c   1.000
_cell.angle_alpha   90.00
_cell.angle_beta   90.00
_cell.angle_gamma   90.00
#
_symmetry.space_group_name_H-M   'P 1'
#
loop_
_entity.id
_entity.type
_entity.pdbx_description
1 polymer ?
#
loop_
_entity_poly.entity_id
_entity_poly.type
_entity_poly.pdbx_seq_one_letter_code
_entity_poly.pdbx_strand_id
1 'polypeptide(L)'
;MVNENLAKQVQNREIHGSRINYRESNPKEKCIICGVTTEHRKNTHVENRETYVQGCGQLCNCCYAACYNTSTIDWYMNYMTE
;
A
#
# COMPACT_ATOMS: atom_id res chain seq x y z
N MET A 1 -6.21 12.54 -3.26
CA MET A 1 -6.23 12.06 -4.66
C MET A 1 -7.47 11.21 -4.84
N VAL A 2 -8.49 11.73 -5.54
CA VAL A 2 -9.73 10.99 -5.80
C VAL A 2 -9.45 9.97 -6.90
N ASN A 3 -9.88 8.73 -6.73
CA ASN A 3 -9.79 7.74 -7.80
C ASN A 3 -10.77 8.16 -8.90
N GLU A 4 -10.25 8.70 -9.99
CA GLU A 4 -11.06 9.26 -11.09
C GLU A 4 -12.03 8.23 -11.69
N ASN A 5 -11.66 6.95 -11.67
CA ASN A 5 -12.55 5.87 -12.09
C ASN A 5 -13.73 5.69 -11.13
N LEU A 6 -13.53 5.83 -9.82
CA LEU A 6 -14.62 5.76 -8.85
C LEU A 6 -15.55 6.96 -8.97
N ALA A 7 -15.00 8.17 -9.16
CA ALA A 7 -15.81 9.38 -9.33
C ALA A 7 -16.73 9.27 -10.56
N LYS A 8 -16.22 8.76 -11.68
CA LYS A 8 -17.02 8.50 -12.89
C LYS A 8 -18.09 7.45 -12.66
N GLN A 9 -17.79 6.38 -11.91
CA GLN A 9 -18.77 5.36 -11.57
C GLN A 9 -19.88 5.88 -10.64
N VAL A 10 -19.54 6.75 -9.67
CA VAL A 10 -20.51 7.41 -8.79
C VAL A 10 -21.44 8.30 -9.61
N GLN A 11 -20.89 9.14 -10.49
CA GLN A 11 -21.67 9.99 -11.38
C GLN A 11 -22.61 9.16 -12.28
N ASN A 12 -22.13 8.05 -12.85
CA ASN A 12 -22.97 7.18 -13.68
C ASN A 12 -24.08 6.47 -12.87
N ARG A 13 -23.86 6.19 -11.59
CA ARG A 13 -24.91 5.68 -10.70
C ARG A 13 -25.99 6.73 -10.46
N GLU A 14 -25.62 7.98 -10.22
CA GLU A 14 -26.57 9.08 -9.98
C GLU A 14 -27.43 9.39 -11.20
N ILE A 15 -26.83 9.36 -12.39
CA ILE A 15 -27.53 9.72 -13.64
C ILE A 15 -28.29 8.53 -14.23
N HIS A 16 -27.69 7.33 -14.22
CA HIS A 16 -28.20 6.17 -14.98
C HIS A 16 -28.60 4.98 -14.09
N GLY A 17 -28.46 5.07 -12.77
CA GLY A 17 -28.74 3.95 -11.86
C GLY A 17 -27.76 2.78 -12.00
N SER A 18 -26.62 2.98 -12.66
CA SER A 18 -25.60 1.94 -12.89
C SER A 18 -24.96 1.49 -11.56
N ARG A 19 -24.53 0.22 -11.49
CA ARG A 19 -23.82 -0.31 -10.31
C ARG A 19 -22.36 0.13 -10.31
N ILE A 20 -21.84 0.43 -9.11
CA ILE A 20 -20.42 0.75 -8.90
C ILE A 20 -19.65 -0.56 -8.79
N ASN A 21 -18.55 -0.68 -9.54
CA ASN A 21 -17.62 -1.80 -9.47
C ASN A 21 -16.33 -1.37 -8.73
N TYR A 22 -16.27 -1.68 -7.44
CA TYR A 22 -15.14 -1.32 -6.59
C TYR A 22 -13.87 -2.15 -6.89
N ARG A 23 -14.02 -3.38 -7.42
CA ARG A 23 -12.89 -4.31 -7.67
C ARG A 23 -11.93 -3.80 -8.73
N GLU A 24 -12.44 -3.08 -9.72
CA GLU A 24 -11.66 -2.63 -10.88
C GLU A 24 -10.68 -1.49 -10.55
N SER A 25 -10.92 -0.80 -9.43
CA SER A 25 -10.17 0.40 -9.08
C SER A 25 -8.85 0.14 -8.34
N ASN A 26 -8.56 -1.12 -7.95
CA ASN A 26 -7.55 -1.55 -6.95
C ASN A 26 -6.16 -0.90 -7.16
N PRO A 27 -5.92 0.28 -6.56
CA PRO A 27 -4.73 1.05 -6.85
C PRO A 27 -3.56 0.53 -6.01
N LYS A 28 -2.34 0.75 -6.52
CA LYS A 28 -1.12 0.52 -5.73
C LYS A 28 -1.08 1.50 -4.55
N GLU A 29 -0.60 1.01 -3.43
CA GLU A 29 -0.37 1.85 -2.26
C GLU A 29 0.86 2.74 -2.45
N LYS A 30 0.96 3.76 -1.60
CA LYS A 30 2.09 4.66 -1.55
C LYS A 30 2.73 4.57 -0.18
N CYS A 31 4.05 4.64 -0.14
CA CYS A 31 4.79 4.70 1.11
C CYS A 31 4.34 5.94 1.91
N ILE A 32 4.00 5.74 3.17
CA ILE A 32 3.57 6.83 4.05
C ILE A 32 4.68 7.84 4.37
N ILE A 33 5.95 7.45 4.25
CA ILE A 33 7.11 8.31 4.54
C ILE A 33 7.53 9.11 3.31
N CYS A 34 7.84 8.42 2.20
CA CYS A 34 8.41 9.07 1.01
C CYS A 34 7.41 9.26 -0.16
N GLY A 35 6.21 8.70 -0.06
CA GLY A 35 5.17 8.83 -1.09
C GLY A 35 5.38 7.97 -2.35
N VAL A 36 6.47 7.21 -2.44
CA VAL A 36 6.74 6.33 -3.59
C VAL A 36 5.67 5.24 -3.70
N THR A 37 5.29 4.87 -4.93
CA THR A 37 4.35 3.78 -5.17
C THR A 37 4.98 2.45 -4.79
N THR A 38 4.30 1.68 -3.93
CA THR A 38 4.74 0.36 -3.49
C THR A 38 4.21 -0.75 -4.41
N GLU A 39 4.70 -1.97 -4.24
CA GLU A 39 4.23 -3.12 -5.03
C GLU A 39 2.82 -3.57 -4.62
N HIS A 40 2.50 -3.46 -3.33
CA HIS A 40 1.21 -3.87 -2.79
C HIS A 40 0.07 -2.93 -3.23
N ARG A 41 -1.12 -3.52 -3.39
CA ARG A 41 -2.35 -2.80 -3.72
C ARG A 41 -3.25 -2.69 -2.50
N LYS A 42 -4.19 -1.74 -2.51
CA LYS A 42 -5.10 -1.51 -1.37
C LYS A 42 -5.91 -2.74 -0.95
N ASN A 43 -6.27 -3.62 -1.88
CA ASN A 43 -7.05 -4.82 -1.59
C ASN A 43 -6.19 -6.05 -1.27
N THR A 44 -4.85 -5.95 -1.35
CA THR A 44 -3.95 -7.06 -0.95
C THR A 44 -4.16 -7.34 0.54
N HIS A 45 -4.30 -8.59 0.97
CA HIS A 45 -4.46 -8.88 2.41
C HIS A 45 -3.24 -8.37 3.20
N VAL A 46 -3.45 -7.83 4.40
CA VAL A 46 -2.38 -7.21 5.20
C VAL A 46 -1.27 -8.20 5.55
N GLU A 47 -1.63 -9.46 5.84
CA GLU A 47 -0.66 -10.53 6.13
C GLU A 47 0.30 -10.83 4.97
N ASN A 48 -0.09 -10.48 3.73
CA ASN A 48 0.74 -10.68 2.54
C ASN A 48 1.62 -9.45 2.23
N ARG A 49 1.77 -8.52 3.18
CA ARG A 49 2.52 -7.26 3.01
C ARG A 49 3.66 -7.20 4.02
N GLU A 50 4.87 -7.49 3.57
CA GLU A 50 6.06 -7.57 4.42
C GLU A 50 6.42 -6.21 5.07
N THR A 51 6.19 -5.11 4.36
CA THR A 51 6.58 -3.76 4.77
C THR A 51 5.39 -2.91 5.26
N TYR A 52 4.29 -3.57 5.65
CA TYR A 52 3.14 -2.90 6.25
C TYR A 52 3.31 -2.79 7.75
N VAL A 53 3.19 -1.59 8.30
CA VAL A 53 3.23 -1.35 9.75
C VAL A 53 1.80 -1.14 10.25
N GLN A 54 1.37 -2.00 11.18
CA GLN A 54 0.03 -1.96 11.75
C GLN A 54 -0.28 -0.58 12.36
N GLY A 55 -1.41 0.01 11.98
CA GLY A 55 -1.83 1.34 12.43
C GLY A 55 -1.16 2.52 11.71
N CYS A 56 0.01 2.33 11.09
CA CYS A 56 0.71 3.38 10.33
C CYS A 56 0.41 3.33 8.83
N GLY A 57 0.39 2.13 8.25
CA GLY A 57 0.18 1.91 6.82
C GLY A 57 1.39 1.29 6.13
N GLN A 58 1.41 1.41 4.80
CA GLN A 58 2.38 0.75 3.93
C GLN A 58 3.67 1.56 3.77
N LEU A 59 4.82 0.90 3.87
CA LEU A 59 6.14 1.48 3.58
C LEU A 59 6.72 0.89 2.28
N CYS A 60 7.69 1.60 1.69
CA CYS A 60 8.59 0.98 0.72
C CYS A 60 9.73 0.28 1.48
N ASN A 61 10.42 -0.64 0.81
CA ASN A 61 11.50 -1.43 1.42
C ASN A 61 12.60 -0.53 2.03
N CYS A 62 12.96 0.57 1.37
CA CYS A 62 13.97 1.50 1.88
C CYS A 62 13.53 2.18 3.18
N CYS A 63 12.30 2.70 3.22
CA CYS A 63 11.76 3.37 4.40
C CYS A 63 11.50 2.38 5.54
N TYR A 64 11.04 1.17 5.23
CA TYR A 64 10.89 0.11 6.21
C TYR A 64 12.24 -0.24 6.83
N ALA A 65 13.27 -0.52 6.03
CA ALA A 65 14.62 -0.78 6.53
C ALA A 65 15.13 0.37 7.40
N ALA A 66 14.97 1.63 6.96
CA ALA A 66 15.38 2.79 7.75
C ALA A 66 14.68 2.91 9.11
N CYS A 67 13.38 2.58 9.19
CA CYS A 67 12.62 2.62 10.44
C CYS A 67 13.03 1.54 11.45
N TYR A 68 13.48 0.38 10.98
CA TYR A 68 13.93 -0.72 11.84
C TYR A 68 15.45 -0.67 12.13
N ASN A 69 16.19 0.23 11.48
CA ASN A 69 17.64 0.36 11.56
C ASN A 69 18.18 1.22 12.73
N THR A 70 17.61 1.14 13.93
CA THR A 70 18.10 1.98 15.05
C THR A 70 19.00 1.23 16.05
N SER A 71 18.97 -0.11 16.15
CA SER A 71 19.91 -0.85 17.03
C SER A 71 19.83 -2.39 17.01
N THR A 72 18.91 -3.01 16.25
CA THR A 72 18.67 -4.47 16.29
C THR A 72 19.26 -5.25 15.10
N ILE A 73 20.03 -4.59 14.24
CA ILE A 73 20.57 -5.13 12.99
C ILE A 73 21.83 -6.02 13.18
N ASP A 74 22.21 -6.42 14.39
CA ASP A 74 23.31 -7.38 14.51
C ASP A 74 22.86 -8.80 14.13
N TRP A 75 21.55 -9.12 14.18
CA TRP A 75 21.08 -10.49 13.98
C TRP A 75 20.54 -10.80 12.58
N TYR A 76 19.89 -9.84 11.92
CA TYR A 76 19.18 -10.10 10.65
C TYR A 76 20.06 -9.95 9.40
N MET A 77 21.07 -9.07 9.43
CA MET A 77 21.99 -8.91 8.28
C MET A 77 22.98 -10.08 8.18
N ASN A 78 23.43 -10.63 9.31
CA ASN A 78 24.31 -11.81 9.31
C ASN A 78 23.64 -13.05 8.69
N TYR A 79 22.34 -13.24 8.90
CA TYR A 79 21.59 -14.37 8.34
C TYR A 79 21.34 -14.27 6.82
N MET A 80 21.39 -13.07 6.24
CA MET A 80 21.22 -12.88 4.78
C MET A 80 22.55 -12.88 4.01
N THR A 81 23.68 -12.88 4.72
CA THR A 81 25.04 -12.89 4.14
C THR A 81 25.78 -14.23 4.28
N GLU A 82 25.16 -15.23 4.92
CA GLU A 82 25.56 -16.64 4.89
C GLU A 82 24.69 -17.45 3.91
#